data_AF-A0AAJ5D8I4-F1
#
_entry.id   AF-A0AAJ5D8I4-F1
#
_cell.length_a   1.000
_cell.length_b   1.000
_cell.length_c   1.000
_cell.angle_alpha   90.00
_cell.angle_beta   90.00
_cell.angle_gamma   90.00
#
_symmetry.space_group_name_H-M   'P 1'
#
loop_
_entity.id
_entity.type
_entity.pdbx_description
1 polymer ?
#
loop_
_entity_poly.entity_id
_entity_poly.type
_entity_poly.pdbx_seq_one_letter_code
_entity_poly.pdbx_strand_id
1 'polypeptide(L)'
;MLKRISKKTILFSLLVMMIAVSYYLIGQKKPKPEVTSELTEFLPNGEMKVRVMEEVDEETTQWRKAKEADVKSLIAEQTGLKGEDVLVSATFESNIGDTKNQEITCSVVLRTEATFDDHIIQNVVDGIIHVFKQDSKEVTINKENIVITNNTDVLY
;
A
#
# COMPACT_ATOMS: atom_id res chain seq x y z
N MET A 1 65.56 -14.33 23.00
CA MET A 1 64.97 -15.69 22.86
C MET A 1 63.63 -15.56 22.15
N LEU A 2 63.56 -15.90 20.85
CA LEU A 2 62.28 -15.92 20.13
C LEU A 2 61.49 -17.15 20.60
N LYS A 3 60.36 -16.90 21.27
CA LYS A 3 59.43 -17.94 21.74
C LYS A 3 58.97 -18.74 20.52
N ARG A 4 59.29 -20.04 20.47
CA ARG A 4 59.01 -20.92 19.32
C ARG A 4 57.50 -21.13 19.25
N ILE A 5 56.81 -20.32 18.45
CA ILE A 5 55.36 -20.44 18.25
C ILE A 5 55.10 -21.73 17.48
N SER A 6 54.25 -22.59 18.03
CA SER A 6 53.87 -23.87 17.41
C SER A 6 53.18 -23.60 16.07
N LYS A 7 53.57 -24.34 15.02
CA LYS A 7 52.94 -24.24 13.69
C LYS A 7 51.41 -24.42 13.75
N LYS A 8 50.92 -25.19 14.72
CA LYS A 8 49.47 -25.38 14.97
C LYS A 8 48.79 -24.09 15.43
N THR A 9 49.47 -23.28 16.24
CA THR A 9 48.93 -21.99 16.74
C THR A 9 48.84 -20.95 15.62
N ILE A 10 49.84 -20.92 14.72
CA ILE A 10 49.84 -20.05 13.54
C ILE A 10 48.69 -20.44 12.61
N LEU A 11 48.54 -21.74 12.32
CA LEU A 11 47.47 -22.26 11.46
C LEU A 11 46.07 -21.96 12.03
N PHE A 12 45.90 -22.10 13.35
CA PHE A 12 44.63 -21.81 14.01
C PHE A 12 44.30 -20.30 13.95
N SER A 13 45.30 -19.42 14.13
CA SER A 13 45.09 -17.98 14.02
C SER A 13 44.70 -17.53 12.61
N LEU A 14 45.31 -18.13 11.59
CA LEU A 14 44.97 -17.87 10.18
C LEU A 14 43.54 -18.33 9.85
N LEU A 15 43.12 -19.48 10.37
CA LEU A 15 41.77 -20.00 10.16
C LEU A 15 40.71 -19.07 10.77
N VAL A 16 40.92 -18.59 12.00
CA VAL A 16 39.99 -17.66 12.67
C VAL A 16 39.92 -16.33 11.91
N MET A 17 41.05 -15.83 11.41
CA MET A 17 41.08 -14.59 10.62
C MET A 17 40.30 -14.74 9.30
N MET A 18 40.45 -15.87 8.60
CA MET A 18 39.71 -16.16 7.36
C MET A 18 38.19 -16.25 7.59
N ILE A 19 37.76 -16.87 8.69
CA ILE A 19 36.34 -16.95 9.07
C ILE A 19 35.78 -15.55 9.36
N ALA A 20 36.50 -14.72 10.13
CA ALA A 20 36.06 -13.37 10.47
C ALA A 20 35.91 -12.47 9.22
N VAL A 21 36.86 -12.54 8.29
CA VAL A 21 36.81 -11.79 7.02
C VAL A 21 35.64 -12.27 6.15
N SER A 22 35.38 -13.59 6.13
CA SER A 22 34.26 -14.16 5.37
C SER A 22 32.91 -13.68 5.92
N TYR A 23 32.72 -13.67 7.24
CA TYR A 23 31.50 -13.13 7.86
C TYR A 23 31.34 -11.62 7.63
N TYR A 24 32.43 -10.85 7.64
CA TYR A 24 32.39 -9.42 7.35
C TYR A 24 31.95 -9.15 5.90
N LEU A 25 32.48 -9.92 4.94
CA LEU A 25 32.12 -9.80 3.52
C LEU A 25 30.67 -10.23 3.23
N ILE A 26 30.18 -11.28 3.90
CA ILE A 26 28.79 -11.75 3.79
C ILE A 26 27.83 -10.77 4.47
N GLY A 27 28.25 -10.12 5.56
CA GLY A 27 27.47 -9.14 6.30
C GLY A 27 27.30 -7.79 5.58
N GLN A 28 28.12 -7.51 4.56
CA GLN A 28 27.88 -6.37 3.66
C GLN A 28 26.72 -6.69 2.71
N LYS A 29 25.50 -6.64 3.24
CA LYS A 29 24.30 -6.41 2.42
C LYS A 29 24.58 -5.14 1.62
N LYS A 30 24.89 -5.30 0.33
CA LYS A 30 24.97 -4.18 -0.59
C LYS A 30 23.64 -3.42 -0.46
N PRO A 31 23.66 -2.09 -0.26
CA PRO A 31 22.42 -1.33 -0.29
C PRO A 31 21.75 -1.64 -1.62
N LYS A 32 20.50 -2.11 -1.56
CA LYS A 32 19.72 -2.29 -2.78
C LYS A 32 19.69 -0.92 -3.48
N PRO A 33 19.94 -0.85 -4.80
CA PRO A 33 19.79 0.41 -5.51
C PRO A 33 18.34 0.87 -5.34
N GLU A 34 18.17 2.01 -4.68
CA GLU A 34 16.88 2.65 -4.47
C GLU A 34 16.54 3.37 -5.78
N VAL A 35 15.62 2.81 -6.55
CA VAL A 35 15.22 3.36 -7.85
C VAL A 35 13.97 4.19 -7.64
N THR A 36 14.14 5.50 -7.48
CA THR A 36 13.02 6.44 -7.40
C THR A 36 12.59 6.84 -8.81
N SER A 37 11.34 6.53 -9.18
CA SER A 37 10.75 7.01 -10.43
C SER A 37 10.04 8.34 -10.22
N GLU A 38 10.47 9.37 -10.92
CA GLU A 38 9.81 10.68 -10.92
C GLU A 38 9.02 10.85 -12.22
N LEU A 39 7.71 11.08 -12.11
CA LEU A 39 6.88 11.48 -13.22
C LEU A 39 6.79 13.01 -13.24
N THR A 40 7.31 13.63 -14.29
CA THR A 40 7.14 15.07 -14.51
C THR A 40 5.92 15.31 -15.40
N GLU A 41 4.92 16.01 -14.89
CA GLU A 41 3.76 16.49 -15.65
C GLU A 41 3.92 17.99 -15.93
N PHE A 42 3.84 18.40 -17.20
CA PHE A 42 3.85 19.82 -17.60
C PHE A 42 2.42 20.30 -17.79
N LEU A 43 2.00 21.27 -16.98
CA LEU A 43 0.67 21.86 -17.04
C LEU A 43 0.55 22.86 -18.22
N PRO A 44 -0.66 23.10 -18.75
CA PRO A 44 -0.87 24.01 -19.89
C PRO A 44 -0.41 25.46 -19.65
N ASN A 45 -0.28 25.87 -18.39
CA ASN A 45 0.23 27.17 -17.96
C ASN A 45 1.77 27.23 -17.88
N GLY A 46 2.47 26.14 -18.20
CA GLY A 46 3.94 26.04 -18.14
C GLY A 46 4.49 25.64 -16.76
N GLU A 47 3.64 25.37 -15.77
CA GLU A 47 4.07 24.88 -14.47
C GLU A 47 4.43 23.39 -14.53
N MET A 48 5.44 23.00 -13.76
CA MET A 48 5.95 21.63 -13.68
C MET A 48 5.46 20.98 -12.40
N LYS A 49 4.65 19.94 -12.52
CA LYS A 49 4.20 19.11 -11.39
C LYS A 49 5.05 17.83 -11.37
N VAL A 50 6.03 17.79 -10.49
CA VAL A 50 6.82 16.57 -10.24
C VAL A 50 6.02 15.69 -9.28
N ARG A 51 5.57 14.52 -9.75
CA ARG A 51 5.05 13.46 -8.89
C ARG A 51 6.16 12.45 -8.70
N VAL A 52 6.70 12.38 -7.48
CA VAL A 52 7.50 11.25 -7.06
C VAL A 52 6.55 10.06 -6.93
N MET A 53 6.70 9.04 -7.77
CA MET A 53 5.99 7.77 -7.55
C MET A 53 6.71 7.08 -6.40
N GLU A 54 6.20 7.28 -5.19
CA GLU A 54 6.66 6.55 -4.02
C GLU A 54 6.38 5.07 -4.25
N GLU A 55 7.40 4.21 -4.07
CA GLU A 55 7.22 2.77 -4.10
C GLU A 55 6.25 2.42 -2.98
N VAL A 56 4.99 2.11 -3.32
CA VAL A 56 3.99 1.74 -2.33
C VAL A 56 4.45 0.45 -1.69
N ASP A 57 4.71 0.50 -0.39
CA ASP A 57 5.12 -0.64 0.41
C ASP A 57 4.18 -1.84 0.19
N GLU A 58 4.77 -3.05 0.16
CA GLU A 58 4.05 -4.29 -0.10
C GLU A 58 3.01 -4.59 1.00
N GLU A 59 3.30 -4.24 2.26
CA GLU A 59 2.38 -4.38 3.39
C GLU A 59 1.14 -3.49 3.20
N THR A 60 1.33 -2.22 2.84
CA THR A 60 0.26 -1.27 2.52
C THR A 60 -0.58 -1.76 1.34
N THR A 61 0.06 -2.34 0.31
CA THR A 61 -0.64 -2.92 -0.84
C THR A 61 -1.49 -4.12 -0.44
N GLN A 62 -0.98 -5.02 0.41
CA GLN A 62 -1.72 -6.18 0.89
C GLN A 62 -2.88 -5.77 1.81
N TRP A 63 -2.64 -4.85 2.73
CA TRP A 63 -3.67 -4.27 3.60
C TRP A 63 -4.80 -3.66 2.77
N ARG A 64 -4.47 -2.85 1.75
CA ARG A 64 -5.46 -2.25 0.85
C ARG A 64 -6.31 -3.31 0.16
N LYS A 65 -5.67 -4.34 -0.41
CA LYS A 65 -6.39 -5.43 -1.10
C LYS A 65 -7.33 -6.20 -0.16
N ALA A 66 -6.92 -6.39 1.10
CA ALA A 66 -7.77 -7.00 2.12
C ALA A 66 -9.00 -6.10 2.38
N LYS A 67 -8.79 -4.79 2.56
CA LYS A 67 -9.89 -3.83 2.77
C LYS A 67 -10.84 -3.72 1.58
N GLU A 68 -10.32 -3.73 0.35
CA GLU A 68 -11.14 -3.78 -0.87
C GLU A 68 -12.01 -5.04 -0.91
N ALA A 69 -11.48 -6.20 -0.49
CA ALA A 69 -12.23 -7.45 -0.42
C ALA A 69 -13.32 -7.44 0.68
N ASP A 70 -13.01 -6.84 1.84
CA ASP A 70 -13.96 -6.67 2.94
C ASP A 70 -15.12 -5.75 2.51
N VAL A 71 -14.79 -4.59 1.91
CA VAL A 71 -15.77 -3.65 1.35
C VAL A 71 -16.64 -4.34 0.29
N LYS A 72 -16.01 -5.07 -0.62
CA LYS A 72 -16.72 -5.82 -1.66
C LYS A 72 -17.74 -6.81 -1.09
N SER A 73 -17.36 -7.52 -0.03
CA SER A 73 -18.23 -8.49 0.64
C SER A 73 -19.39 -7.78 1.35
N LEU A 74 -19.10 -6.68 2.05
CA LEU A 74 -20.10 -5.84 2.71
C LEU A 74 -21.13 -5.29 1.72
N ILE A 75 -20.69 -4.78 0.58
CA ILE A 75 -21.59 -4.25 -0.46
C ILE A 75 -22.49 -5.37 -0.96
N ALA A 76 -21.92 -6.52 -1.34
CA ALA A 76 -22.69 -7.66 -1.84
C ALA A 76 -23.78 -8.10 -0.84
N GLU A 77 -23.48 -8.11 0.46
CA GLU A 77 -24.45 -8.42 1.52
C GLU A 77 -25.56 -7.36 1.60
N GLN A 78 -25.21 -6.07 1.61
CA GLN A 78 -26.18 -4.97 1.75
C GLN A 78 -27.08 -4.80 0.52
N THR A 79 -26.54 -5.05 -0.68
CA THR A 79 -27.26 -4.86 -1.94
C THR A 79 -27.88 -6.14 -2.48
N GLY A 80 -27.58 -7.30 -1.89
CA GLY A 80 -27.98 -8.62 -2.40
C GLY A 80 -27.35 -8.99 -3.75
N LEU A 81 -26.30 -8.27 -4.16
CA LEU A 81 -25.57 -8.57 -5.39
C LEU A 81 -24.60 -9.73 -5.16
N LYS A 82 -24.18 -10.37 -6.24
CA LYS A 82 -23.07 -11.31 -6.16
C LYS A 82 -21.77 -10.52 -6.06
N GLY A 83 -20.77 -11.09 -5.38
CA GLY A 83 -19.44 -10.48 -5.31
C GLY A 83 -18.84 -10.22 -6.69
N GLU A 84 -19.07 -11.06 -7.69
CA GLU A 84 -18.56 -10.82 -9.06
C GLU A 84 -19.09 -9.54 -9.72
N ASP A 85 -20.25 -9.05 -9.28
CA ASP A 85 -20.89 -7.84 -9.78
C ASP A 85 -20.44 -6.57 -9.05
N VAL A 86 -19.57 -6.70 -8.03
CA VAL A 86 -19.04 -5.57 -7.26
C VAL A 86 -17.55 -5.41 -7.53
N LEU A 87 -17.16 -4.24 -8.04
CA LEU A 87 -15.77 -3.83 -8.21
C LEU A 87 -15.47 -2.70 -7.23
N VAL A 88 -14.37 -2.83 -6.52
CA VAL A 88 -13.91 -1.86 -5.52
C VAL A 88 -12.45 -1.55 -5.82
N SER A 89 -12.10 -0.26 -5.82
CA SER A 89 -10.73 0.20 -5.93
C SER A 89 -10.50 1.34 -4.95
N ALA A 90 -9.47 1.22 -4.13
CA ALA A 90 -9.04 2.25 -3.20
C ALA A 90 -7.65 2.77 -3.58
N THR A 91 -7.43 4.07 -3.39
CA THR A 91 -6.12 4.69 -3.60
C THR A 91 -5.80 5.59 -2.43
N PHE A 92 -4.50 5.68 -2.11
CA PHE A 92 -4.00 6.62 -1.12
C PHE A 92 -3.49 7.85 -1.84
N GLU A 93 -3.98 9.00 -1.44
CA GLU A 93 -3.37 10.27 -1.79
C GLU A 93 -2.52 10.72 -0.59
N SER A 94 -1.22 10.92 -0.82
CA SER A 94 -0.36 11.65 0.09
C SER A 94 -0.20 13.08 -0.42
N ASN A 95 -0.44 14.05 0.45
CA ASN A 95 0.01 15.41 0.16
C ASN A 95 1.54 15.40 0.21
N ILE A 96 2.18 16.01 -0.79
CA ILE A 96 3.64 16.07 -0.90
C ILE A 96 4.21 16.61 0.42
N GLY A 97 4.89 15.75 1.18
CA GLY A 97 5.55 16.10 2.44
C GLY A 97 4.83 15.71 3.73
N ASP A 98 3.60 15.19 3.69
CA ASP A 98 2.89 14.69 4.88
C ASP A 98 2.53 13.20 4.74
N THR A 99 3.42 12.33 5.21
CA THR A 99 3.22 10.87 5.22
C THR A 99 2.32 10.39 6.35
N LYS A 100 1.89 11.29 7.26
CA LYS A 100 1.13 10.91 8.47
C LYS A 100 -0.38 10.98 8.31
N ASN A 101 -0.86 11.66 7.26
CA ASN A 101 -2.29 11.82 6.98
C ASN A 101 -2.55 11.37 5.55
N GLN A 102 -2.54 10.06 5.33
CA GLN A 102 -2.90 9.50 4.05
C GLN A 102 -4.43 9.56 3.89
N GLU A 103 -4.89 10.15 2.81
CA GLU A 103 -6.31 10.23 2.49
C GLU A 103 -6.68 9.11 1.53
N ILE A 104 -7.73 8.36 1.87
CA ILE A 104 -8.22 7.27 1.02
C ILE A 104 -9.33 7.82 0.12
N THR A 105 -9.19 7.53 -1.17
CA THR A 105 -10.28 7.61 -2.13
C THR A 105 -10.76 6.20 -2.47
N CYS A 106 -12.07 5.99 -2.50
CA CYS A 106 -12.68 4.70 -2.77
C CYS A 106 -13.69 4.82 -3.92
N SER A 107 -13.49 4.02 -4.96
CA SER A 107 -14.40 3.92 -6.09
C SER A 107 -15.04 2.54 -6.13
N VAL A 108 -16.37 2.53 -6.24
CA VAL A 108 -17.18 1.33 -6.29
C VAL A 108 -17.99 1.34 -7.59
N VAL A 109 -17.92 0.24 -8.34
CA VAL A 109 -18.74 0.03 -9.54
C VAL A 109 -19.58 -1.22 -9.36
N LEU A 110 -20.90 -1.05 -9.45
CA LEU A 110 -21.90 -2.11 -9.37
C LEU A 110 -22.36 -2.49 -10.78
N ARG A 111 -22.07 -3.72 -11.20
CA ARG A 111 -22.49 -4.25 -12.49
C ARG A 111 -23.95 -4.71 -12.44
N THR A 112 -24.85 -3.76 -12.35
CA THR A 112 -26.28 -4.02 -12.26
C THR A 112 -27.07 -2.87 -12.88
N GLU A 113 -28.28 -3.19 -13.33
CA GLU A 113 -29.30 -2.21 -13.74
C GLU A 113 -30.30 -1.94 -12.60
N ALA A 114 -30.13 -2.61 -11.45
CA ALA A 114 -30.98 -2.39 -10.29
C ALA A 114 -30.78 -0.99 -9.70
N THR A 115 -31.88 -0.39 -9.29
CA THR A 115 -31.90 0.83 -8.48
C THR A 115 -31.88 0.44 -7.00
N PHE A 116 -31.13 1.19 -6.20
CA PHE A 116 -31.04 0.98 -4.76
C PHE A 116 -31.68 2.16 -4.03
N ASP A 117 -32.35 1.87 -2.93
CA ASP A 117 -32.86 2.92 -2.05
C ASP A 117 -31.69 3.70 -1.43
N ASP A 118 -31.85 5.02 -1.27
CA ASP A 118 -30.84 5.91 -0.69
C ASP A 118 -30.33 5.41 0.67
N HIS A 119 -31.21 4.80 1.47
CA HIS A 119 -30.84 4.22 2.77
C HIS A 119 -29.84 3.05 2.64
N ILE A 120 -29.98 2.21 1.61
CA ILE A 120 -29.03 1.12 1.35
C ILE A 120 -27.68 1.72 0.95
N ILE A 121 -27.67 2.73 0.09
CA ILE A 121 -26.45 3.42 -0.34
C ILE A 121 -25.76 4.12 0.83
N GLN A 122 -26.49 4.80 1.71
CA GLN A 122 -25.91 5.39 2.92
C GLN A 122 -25.31 4.34 3.86
N ASN A 123 -25.97 3.20 4.05
CA ASN A 123 -25.42 2.09 4.84
C ASN A 123 -24.13 1.55 4.23
N VAL A 124 -24.06 1.45 2.90
CA VAL A 124 -22.83 1.06 2.20
C VAL A 124 -21.72 2.08 2.44
N VAL A 125 -21.99 3.38 2.30
CA VAL A 125 -21.00 4.45 2.54
C VAL A 125 -20.47 4.40 3.98
N ASP A 126 -21.36 4.32 4.96
CA ASP A 126 -20.96 4.22 6.37
C ASP A 126 -20.19 2.94 6.66
N GLY A 127 -20.56 1.82 6.03
CA GLY A 127 -19.85 0.55 6.08
C GLY A 127 -18.44 0.63 5.49
N ILE A 128 -18.26 1.28 4.34
CA ILE A 128 -16.95 1.53 3.71
C ILE A 128 -16.05 2.30 4.68
N ILE A 129 -16.56 3.40 5.25
CA ILE A 129 -15.82 4.22 6.21
C ILE A 129 -15.41 3.39 7.43
N HIS A 130 -16.32 2.55 7.93
CA HIS A 130 -16.04 1.68 9.07
C HIS A 130 -14.90 0.68 8.76
N VAL A 131 -14.98 -0.01 7.62
CA VAL A 131 -13.99 -1.03 7.22
C VAL A 131 -12.57 -0.44 7.17
N PHE A 132 -12.42 0.74 6.55
CA PHE A 132 -11.11 1.40 6.44
C PHE A 132 -10.60 1.95 7.78
N LYS A 133 -11.49 2.31 8.71
CA LYS A 133 -11.12 2.78 10.07
C LYS A 133 -10.85 1.66 11.07
N GLN A 134 -11.28 0.42 10.79
CA GLN A 134 -11.31 -0.66 11.78
C GLN A 134 -9.92 -1.03 12.34
N ASP A 135 -8.82 -0.71 11.64
CA ASP A 135 -7.48 -1.14 12.04
C ASP A 135 -6.38 -0.08 11.89
N SER A 136 -6.70 1.15 11.47
CA SER A 136 -5.68 2.16 11.20
C SER A 136 -6.02 3.52 11.81
N LYS A 137 -5.01 4.13 12.45
CA LYS A 137 -5.08 5.47 13.04
C LYS A 137 -4.54 6.56 12.10
N GLU A 138 -3.89 6.17 11.02
CA GLU A 138 -3.10 7.08 10.16
C GLU A 138 -3.73 7.32 8.78
N VAL A 139 -4.77 6.56 8.43
CA VAL A 139 -5.55 6.79 7.21
C VAL A 139 -6.91 7.39 7.53
N THR A 140 -7.25 8.40 6.75
CA THR A 140 -8.54 9.08 6.82
C THR A 140 -9.32 8.78 5.54
N ILE A 141 -10.59 8.43 5.70
CA ILE A 141 -11.55 8.37 4.60
C ILE A 141 -12.75 9.22 4.98
N ASN A 142 -13.09 10.14 4.09
CA ASN A 142 -14.24 11.01 4.21
C ASN A 142 -15.29 10.62 3.18
N LYS A 143 -16.53 11.04 3.42
CA LYS A 143 -17.69 10.69 2.58
C LYS A 143 -17.52 11.18 1.15
N GLU A 144 -16.98 12.38 1.01
CA GLU A 144 -16.68 13.05 -0.27
C GLU A 144 -15.67 12.31 -1.15
N ASN A 145 -14.88 11.37 -0.59
CA ASN A 145 -13.91 10.60 -1.35
C ASN A 145 -14.42 9.20 -1.71
N ILE A 146 -15.71 8.93 -1.49
CA ILE A 146 -16.36 7.68 -1.85
C ILE A 146 -17.27 7.96 -3.04
N VAL A 147 -17.06 7.21 -4.12
CA VAL A 147 -17.92 7.27 -5.30
C VAL A 147 -18.50 5.90 -5.55
N ILE A 148 -19.82 5.82 -5.69
CA ILE A 148 -20.53 4.57 -5.99
C ILE A 148 -21.32 4.78 -7.27
N THR A 149 -21.04 3.97 -8.29
CA THR A 149 -21.76 4.01 -9.56
C THR A 149 -22.32 2.65 -9.91
N ASN A 150 -23.35 2.62 -10.75
CA ASN A 150 -23.80 1.39 -11.42
C ASN A 150 -23.70 1.57 -12.95
N ASN A 151 -24.34 0.69 -13.72
CA ASN A 151 -24.31 0.77 -15.19
C ASN A 151 -25.08 1.97 -15.77
N THR A 152 -25.94 2.61 -14.98
CA THR A 152 -26.90 3.60 -15.45
C THR A 152 -26.69 4.99 -14.85
N ASP A 153 -26.16 5.09 -13.64
CA ASP A 153 -26.06 6.36 -12.90
C ASP A 153 -24.96 6.36 -11.82
N VAL A 154 -24.69 7.56 -11.29
CA VAL A 154 -23.93 7.78 -10.05
C VAL A 154 -24.90 7.71 -8.87
N LEU A 155 -24.65 6.81 -7.94
CA LEU A 155 -25.49 6.56 -6.77
C LEU A 155 -25.03 7.36 -5.55
N TYR A 156 -23.73 7.66 -5.48
CA TYR A 156 -23.12 8.47 -4.43
C TYR A 156 -21.82 9.10 -4.93
#